data_AF-A0A5B6VZJ5-F1
#
_entry.id   AF-A0A5B6VZJ5-F1
#
_cell.length_a   1.000
_cell.length_b   1.000
_cell.length_c   1.000
_cell.angle_alpha   90.00
_cell.angle_beta   90.00
_cell.angle_gamma   90.00
#
_symmetry.space_group_name_H-M   'P 1'
#
loop_
_entity.id
_entity.type
_entity.pdbx_description
1 polymer ?
#
loop_
_entity_poly.entity_id
_entity_poly.type
_entity_poly.pdbx_seq_one_letter_code
_entity_poly.pdbx_strand_id
1 'polypeptide(L)'
;MERVRRRFEFINGIEVDPDGSKGGLCLAWKGEVSVMLQNFSRRHIDVLANDQNEKQQWRFTGFYGSPYAQEREDSWNLLRRLRRNEEQPWLVCGDFNKIMYGFEKKRLVAQRGKENGSIP
;
A
#
# COMPACT_ATOMS: atom_id res chain seq x y z
N MET A 1 -6.29 7.46 12.23
CA MET A 1 -7.28 7.00 11.21
C MET A 1 -8.53 6.37 11.82
N GLU A 2 -8.78 6.58 13.12
CA GLU A 2 -9.80 5.84 13.88
C GLU A 2 -11.25 6.08 13.43
N ARG A 3 -11.65 7.33 13.15
CA ARG A 3 -13.02 7.65 12.70
C ARG A 3 -13.36 6.96 11.37
N VAL A 4 -12.38 6.87 10.47
CA VAL A 4 -12.53 6.17 9.17
C VAL A 4 -12.67 4.68 9.41
N ARG A 5 -11.80 4.07 10.22
CA ARG A 5 -11.86 2.64 10.54
C ARG A 5 -13.18 2.22 11.16
N ARG A 6 -13.65 2.96 12.16
CA ARG A 6 -14.92 2.69 12.84
C ARG A 6 -16.12 2.82 11.90
N ARG A 7 -16.08 3.74 10.93
CA ARG A 7 -17.14 3.89 9.91
C ARG A 7 -17.26 2.65 9.01
N PHE A 8 -16.18 1.91 8.81
CA PHE A 8 -16.15 0.66 8.04
C PHE A 8 -16.11 -0.59 8.94
N GLU A 9 -16.43 -0.43 10.23
CA GLU A 9 -16.52 -1.54 11.20
C GLU A 9 -15.20 -2.31 11.38
N PHE A 10 -14.06 -1.68 11.05
CA PHE A 10 -12.74 -2.23 11.33
C PHE A 10 -12.36 -1.96 12.79
N ILE A 11 -12.65 -2.92 13.64
CA ILE A 11 -12.41 -2.84 15.08
C ILE A 11 -10.92 -2.80 15.42
N ASN A 12 -10.08 -3.48 14.62
CA ASN A 12 -8.64 -3.60 14.87
C ASN A 12 -7.82 -2.86 13.81
N GLY A 13 -6.60 -2.50 14.17
CA GLY A 13 -5.68 -1.86 13.23
C GLY A 13 -4.43 -1.26 13.85
N ILE A 14 -3.42 -1.10 13.00
CA ILE A 14 -2.08 -0.59 13.29
C ILE A 14 -1.88 0.67 12.45
N GLU A 15 -1.36 1.72 13.08
CA GLU A 15 -1.01 2.98 12.43
C GLU A 15 0.51 3.18 12.55
N VAL A 16 1.17 3.53 11.45
CA VAL A 16 2.57 3.93 11.42
C VAL A 16 2.62 5.40 11.07
N ASP A 17 3.14 6.19 12.01
CA ASP A 17 3.18 7.63 11.88
C ASP A 17 4.04 8.08 10.69
N PRO A 18 3.64 9.17 10.01
CA PRO A 18 4.45 9.78 8.98
C PRO A 18 5.69 10.45 9.57
N ASP A 19 6.70 10.65 8.72
CA ASP A 19 7.79 11.57 9.02
C ASP A 19 7.47 12.96 8.46
N GLY A 20 7.21 13.91 9.36
CA GLY A 20 6.83 15.27 8.99
C GLY A 20 5.46 15.35 8.30
N SER A 21 5.38 16.06 7.17
CA SER A 21 4.12 16.33 6.46
C SER A 21 3.68 15.23 5.48
N LYS A 22 4.34 14.07 5.48
CA LYS A 22 4.00 12.95 4.57
C LYS A 22 2.76 12.20 5.08
N GLY A 23 2.14 11.38 4.22
CA GLY A 23 1.07 10.47 4.64
C GLY A 23 1.61 9.30 5.48
N GLY A 24 0.84 8.83 6.46
CA GLY A 24 1.15 7.65 7.26
C GLY A 24 0.57 6.35 6.67
N LEU A 25 0.95 5.20 7.23
CA LEU A 25 0.37 3.91 6.86
C LEU A 25 -0.64 3.46 7.91
N CYS A 26 -1.73 2.86 7.45
CA CYS A 26 -2.74 2.28 8.32
C CYS A 26 -3.13 0.91 7.78
N LEU A 27 -3.03 -0.11 8.63
CA LEU A 27 -3.61 -1.42 8.40
C LEU A 27 -4.81 -1.58 9.32
N ALA A 28 -5.98 -1.94 8.81
CA ALA A 28 -7.19 -2.12 9.60
C ALA A 28 -7.89 -3.41 9.19
N TRP A 29 -8.48 -4.11 10.15
CA TRP A 29 -9.12 -5.40 9.91
C TRP A 29 -10.31 -5.65 10.85
N LYS A 30 -11.14 -6.63 10.47
CA LYS A 30 -12.30 -7.10 11.26
C LYS A 30 -11.86 -8.06 12.37
N GLY A 31 -12.69 -8.24 13.39
CA GLY A 31 -12.36 -9.08 14.56
C GLY A 31 -12.18 -10.57 14.28
N GLU A 32 -12.71 -11.04 13.16
CA GLU A 32 -12.64 -12.45 12.74
C GLU A 32 -11.21 -12.86 12.32
N VAL A 33 -10.36 -11.90 11.97
CA VAL A 33 -8.97 -12.15 11.56
C VAL A 33 -8.02 -11.81 12.71
N SER A 34 -7.25 -12.80 13.14
CA SER A 34 -6.14 -12.59 14.06
C SER A 34 -4.92 -12.09 13.28
N VAL A 35 -4.32 -10.99 13.72
CA VAL A 35 -3.19 -10.37 13.03
C VAL A 35 -2.06 -10.14 14.04
N MET A 36 -0.87 -10.62 13.70
CA MET A 36 0.35 -10.48 14.47
C MET A 36 1.38 -9.68 13.67
N LEU A 37 1.75 -8.52 14.20
CA LEU A 37 2.79 -7.67 13.60
C LEU A 37 4.15 -8.39 13.65
N GLN A 38 4.79 -8.53 12.48
CA GLN A 38 6.14 -9.08 12.35
C GLN A 38 7.18 -7.96 12.27
N ASN A 39 6.93 -7.00 11.38
CA ASN A 39 7.84 -5.89 11.13
C ASN A 39 7.06 -4.68 10.59
N PHE A 40 7.63 -3.49 10.76
CA PHE A 40 7.08 -2.30 10.14
C PHE A 40 8.18 -1.27 9.88
N SER A 41 7.89 -0.38 8.94
CA SER A 41 8.61 0.86 8.75
C SER A 41 7.68 1.89 8.15
N ARG A 42 8.19 3.10 7.91
CA ARG A 42 7.46 4.16 7.20
C ARG A 42 6.97 3.76 5.79
N ARG A 43 7.51 2.67 5.23
CA ARG A 43 7.19 2.19 3.88
C ARG A 43 6.46 0.85 3.86
N HIS A 44 6.30 0.19 5.01
CA HIS A 44 5.55 -1.06 5.04
C HIS A 44 5.01 -1.42 6.42
N ILE A 45 3.94 -2.20 6.44
CA ILE A 45 3.46 -2.93 7.61
C ILE A 45 3.42 -4.40 7.21
N ASP A 46 4.12 -5.25 7.95
CA ASP A 46 4.22 -6.68 7.68
C ASP A 46 3.66 -7.49 8.83
N VAL A 47 2.70 -8.36 8.52
CA VAL A 47 1.93 -9.11 9.51
C VAL A 47 1.74 -10.56 9.11
N LEU A 48 1.61 -11.42 10.11
CA LEU A 48 1.04 -12.74 9.95
C LEU A 48 -0.44 -12.67 10.30
N ALA A 49 -1.28 -13.15 9.39
CA ALA A 49 -2.72 -13.22 9.53
C ALA A 49 -3.16 -14.67 9.65
N ASN A 50 -4.13 -14.90 10.54
CA ASN A 50 -4.77 -16.18 10.73
C ASN A 50 -6.29 -15.96 10.77
N ASP A 51 -7.01 -16.62 9.88
CA ASP A 51 -8.46 -16.65 9.92
C ASP A 51 -8.88 -17.67 10.98
N GLN A 52 -9.76 -17.28 11.92
CA GLN A 52 -10.21 -18.21 12.95
C GLN A 52 -10.94 -19.44 12.38
N ASN A 53 -11.46 -19.34 11.16
CA ASN A 53 -12.19 -20.41 10.47
C ASN A 53 -11.30 -21.28 9.57
N GLU A 54 -10.11 -20.81 9.19
CA GLU A 54 -9.19 -21.54 8.33
C GLU A 54 -7.93 -21.98 9.10
N LYS A 55 -7.43 -23.19 8.83
CA LYS A 55 -6.22 -23.70 9.51
C LYS A 55 -4.91 -23.14 8.91
N GLN A 56 -4.99 -22.24 7.93
CA GLN A 56 -3.84 -21.79 7.18
C GLN A 56 -3.47 -20.35 7.53
N GLN A 57 -2.30 -20.21 8.13
CA GLN A 57 -1.68 -18.91 8.34
C GLN A 57 -1.11 -18.38 7.03
N TRP A 58 -1.31 -17.09 6.78
CA TRP A 58 -0.78 -16.37 5.62
C TRP A 58 -0.12 -15.07 6.07
N ARG A 59 0.71 -14.50 5.22
CA ARG A 59 1.43 -13.26 5.47
C ARG A 59 0.88 -12.15 4.61
N PHE A 60 0.71 -10.97 5.21
CA PHE A 60 0.35 -9.76 4.50
C PHE A 60 1.41 -8.68 4.70
N THR A 61 1.85 -8.07 3.59
CA THR A 61 2.63 -6.83 3.63
C THR A 61 1.86 -5.70 2.95
N GLY A 62 1.45 -4.71 3.75
CA GLY A 62 1.02 -3.41 3.23
C GLY A 62 2.25 -2.60 2.85
N PHE A 63 2.41 -2.24 1.59
CA PHE A 63 3.63 -1.63 1.05
C PHE A 63 3.38 -0.25 0.44
N TYR A 64 4.33 0.65 0.66
CA TYR A 64 4.34 1.99 0.07
C TYR A 64 5.72 2.30 -0.51
N GLY A 65 5.84 2.09 -1.82
CA GLY A 65 7.03 2.30 -2.62
C GLY A 65 7.36 3.78 -2.79
N SER A 66 8.63 4.09 -3.04
CA SER A 66 9.05 5.47 -3.25
C SER A 66 8.65 6.00 -4.64
N PRO A 67 8.10 7.23 -4.74
CA PRO A 67 7.86 7.89 -6.02
C PRO A 67 9.17 8.30 -6.72
N TYR A 68 10.28 8.40 -5.98
CA TYR A 68 11.56 8.85 -6.51
C TYR A 68 12.31 7.72 -7.20
N ALA A 69 12.74 7.97 -8.44
CA ALA A 69 13.42 6.96 -9.26
C ALA A 69 14.68 6.38 -8.60
N GLN A 70 15.43 7.21 -7.88
CA GLN A 70 16.66 6.82 -7.18
C GLN A 70 16.41 5.80 -6.06
N GLU A 71 15.24 5.80 -5.43
CA GLU A 71 14.90 4.94 -4.28
C GLU A 71 14.04 3.73 -4.68
N ARG A 72 13.78 3.54 -5.98
CA ARG A 72 12.98 2.40 -6.47
C ARG A 72 13.69 1.09 -6.19
N GLU A 73 15.00 1.04 -6.42
CA GLU A 73 15.78 -0.18 -6.20
C GLU A 73 15.74 -0.59 -4.72
N ASP A 74 15.84 0.38 -3.80
CA ASP A 74 15.68 0.14 -2.36
C ASP A 74 14.30 -0.39 -2.00
N SER A 75 13.26 0.12 -2.65
CA SER A 75 11.87 -0.35 -2.49
C SER A 75 11.75 -1.84 -2.90
N TRP A 76 12.39 -2.26 -3.99
CA TRP A 76 12.41 -3.67 -4.42
C TRP A 76 13.34 -4.54 -3.56
N ASN A 77 14.46 -4.00 -3.09
CA ASN A 77 15.36 -4.68 -2.17
C ASN A 77 14.67 -4.98 -0.84
N LEU A 78 13.82 -4.07 -0.35
CA LEU A 78 13.01 -4.29 0.83
C LEU A 78 12.09 -5.50 0.66
N LEU A 79 11.33 -5.59 -0.44
CA LEU A 79 10.46 -6.75 -0.71
C LEU A 79 11.27 -8.05 -0.82
N ARG A 80 12.43 -8.04 -1.48
CA ARG A 80 13.32 -9.21 -1.55
C ARG A 80 13.81 -9.66 -0.18
N ARG A 81 14.13 -8.71 0.70
CA ARG A 81 14.54 -9.00 2.09
C ARG A 81 13.40 -9.58 2.90
N LEU A 82 12.19 -9.03 2.77
CA LEU A 82 10.99 -9.54 3.46
C LEU A 82 10.67 -10.97 3.03
N ARG A 83 10.74 -11.28 1.72
CA ARG A 83 10.49 -12.64 1.22
C ARG A 83 11.41 -13.71 1.81
N ARG A 84 12.63 -13.32 2.19
CA ARG A 84 13.70 -14.25 2.56
C ARG A 84 13.35 -14.95 3.88
N ASN A 85 13.35 -16.28 3.85
CA ASN A 85 13.18 -17.18 5.01
C ASN A 85 11.75 -17.25 5.59
N GLU A 86 10.71 -17.03 4.78
CA GLU A 86 9.32 -17.29 5.22
C GLU A 86 8.60 -18.25 4.27
N GLU A 87 7.90 -19.23 4.85
CA GLU A 87 7.23 -20.30 4.11
C GLU A 87 5.74 -20.02 3.89
N GLN A 88 5.18 -19.04 4.60
CA GLN A 88 3.77 -18.72 4.53
C GLN A 88 3.39 -18.15 3.16
N PRO A 89 2.18 -18.46 2.65
CA PRO A 89 1.61 -17.77 1.50
C PRO A 89 1.66 -16.26 1.72
N TRP A 90 2.22 -15.51 0.77
CA TRP A 90 2.54 -14.10 0.96
C TRP A 90 1.76 -13.22 -0.01
N LEU A 91 0.94 -12.33 0.55
CA LEU A 91 0.22 -11.30 -0.16
C LEU A 91 0.88 -9.94 0.10
N VAL A 92 1.28 -9.24 -0.96
CA VAL A 92 1.79 -7.87 -0.90
C VAL A 92 0.81 -6.95 -1.60
N CYS A 93 0.34 -5.90 -0.91
CA CYS A 93 -0.58 -4.93 -1.48
C CYS A 93 -0.21 -3.51 -1.07
N GLY A 94 -0.62 -2.53 -1.87
CA GLY A 94 -0.43 -1.12 -1.59
C GLY A 94 -0.03 -0.35 -2.84
N ASP A 95 0.64 0.79 -2.65
CA ASP A 95 1.10 1.64 -3.74
C ASP A 95 2.58 1.40 -4.00
N PHE A 96 2.91 0.74 -5.11
CA PHE A 96 4.29 0.44 -5.47
C PHE A 96 5.02 1.65 -6.10
N ASN A 97 4.30 2.72 -6.44
CA ASN A 97 4.85 3.90 -7.12
C ASN A 97 5.70 3.58 -8.37
N LYS A 98 5.37 2.48 -9.05
CA LYS A 98 6.03 2.04 -10.28
C LYS A 98 4.98 1.74 -11.34
N ILE A 99 5.18 2.34 -12.51
CA ILE A 99 4.47 1.98 -13.73
C ILE A 99 5.15 0.73 -14.28
N MET A 100 4.44 -0.38 -14.27
CA MET A 100 4.91 -1.67 -14.80
C MET A 100 4.66 -1.74 -16.30
N TYR A 101 3.59 -1.09 -16.77
CA TYR A 101 3.19 -1.13 -18.18
C TYR A 101 2.88 0.26 -18.71
N GLY A 102 3.32 0.54 -19.95
CA GLY A 102 3.13 1.86 -20.57
C GLY A 102 1.67 2.32 -20.68
N PHE A 103 0.71 1.39 -20.68
CA PHE A 103 -0.73 1.68 -20.77
C PHE A 103 -1.35 2.18 -19.46
N GLU A 104 -0.68 2.00 -18.31
CA GLU A 104 -1.17 2.50 -17.01
C GLU A 104 -1.17 4.04 -16.98
N LYS A 105 -0.37 4.67 -17.84
CA LYS A 105 -0.27 6.13 -17.95
C LYS A 105 -1.26 6.67 -19.00
N LYS A 106 -2.49 6.96 -18.58
CA LYS A 106 -3.32 7.93 -19.32
C LYS A 106 -2.77 9.33 -19.06
N ARG A 107 -2.12 9.92 -20.07
CA ARG A 107 -1.83 11.37 -20.04
C ARG A 107 -3.20 12.08 -20.05
N LEU A 108 -3.51 12.82 -18.98
CA LEU A 108 -4.54 13.86 -19.04
C LEU A 108 -4.02 14.94 -20.00
N VAL A 109 -4.19 14.73 -21.30
CA VAL A 109 -4.02 15.80 -22.27
C VAL A 109 -5.22 16.71 -22.05
N ALA A 110 -5.02 17.80 -21.33
CA ALA A 110 -5.97 18.90 -21.34
C ALA A 110 -6.16 19.31 -22.80
N GLN A 111 -7.34 19.02 -23.35
CA GLN A 111 -7.79 19.63 -24.58
C GLN A 111 -7.94 21.12 -24.30
N ARG A 112 -6.87 21.90 -24.51
CA ARG A 112 -7.02 23.34 -24.72
C ARG A 112 -7.83 23.48 -26.00
N GLY A 113 -9.07 23.96 -25.84
CA GLY A 113 -9.98 24.21 -26.94
C GLY A 113 -9.30 25.06 -28.01
N LYS A 114 -9.43 24.62 -29.27
CA LYS A 114 -9.31 25.51 -30.41
C LYS A 114 -10.58 26.35 -30.45
N GLU A 115 -10.57 27.50 -29.79
CA GLU A 115 -11.45 28.62 -30.14
C GLU A 115 -10.59 29.62 -30.91
N ASN A 116 -10.46 29.39 -32.22
CA ASN A 116 -10.13 30.49 -33.12
C ASN A 116 -11.47 31.11 -33.51
N GLY A 117 -11.87 32.13 -32.76
CA GLY A 117 -12.97 33.02 -33.11
C GLY A 117 -12.68 33.67 -34.47
N SER A 118 -13.57 33.43 -35.42
CA SER A 118 -13.75 34.28 -36.59
C SER A 118 -14.50 35.53 -36.14
N ILE A 119 -13.94 36.71 -36.36
CA ILE A 119 -14.65 37.98 -36.38
C ILE A 119 -13.94 38.90 -37.38
N PRO A 120 -14.68 39.80 -38.03
CA PRO A 120 -15.33 39.68 -39.34
C PRO A 120 -14.40 39.95 -40.53
#